data_AF-A0A136WM17-F1
#
_entry.id   AF-A0A136WM17-F1
#
_cell.length_a   1.000
_cell.length_b   1.000
_cell.length_c   1.000
_cell.angle_alpha   90.00
_cell.angle_beta   90.00
_cell.angle_gamma   90.00
#
_symmetry.space_group_name_H-M   'P 1'
#
loop_
_entity.id
_entity.type
_entity.pdbx_description
1 polymer ?
#
loop_
_entity_poly.entity_id
_entity_poly.type
_entity_poly.pdbx_seq_one_letter_code
_entity_poly.pdbx_strand_id
1 'polypeptide(L)'
;MHVHLVFVTKYRRQIFDHDATEKLRTYFSNVCADFEAELVEMDGEPDHVHLLINYPPKLAISSLVNSLKGVSGRLLRRDRPDIAVRYYYKGVLWSPGYFANSCGGAPISVIRQYIEQQQTPGQVENRALYPRPEGRGFTAHQINQAKRMLVDQIISPKRSNINIHLQWVDTWLKNIVFLPFIQ
;
A
#
# COMPACT_ATOMS: atom_id res chain seq x y z
N MET A 1 2.24 -3.49 1.47
CA MET A 1 2.84 -3.35 2.82
C MET A 1 2.74 -4.68 3.51
N HIS A 2 3.67 -5.06 4.39
CA HIS A 2 3.53 -6.34 5.11
C HIS A 2 3.16 -6.12 6.57
N VAL A 3 2.32 -7.01 7.10
CA VAL A 3 1.91 -7.03 8.51
C VAL A 3 2.07 -8.45 9.04
N HIS A 4 2.65 -8.56 10.24
CA HIS A 4 2.63 -9.77 11.05
C HIS A 4 1.44 -9.70 12.02
N LEU A 5 0.54 -10.67 11.90
CA LEU A 5 -0.63 -10.81 12.75
C LEU A 5 -0.50 -12.06 13.59
N VAL A 6 -0.99 -12.00 14.84
CA VAL A 6 -1.11 -13.17 15.71
C VAL A 6 -2.52 -13.26 16.26
N PHE A 7 -3.14 -14.42 16.06
CA PHE A 7 -4.45 -14.74 16.62
C PHE A 7 -4.32 -15.85 17.66
N VAL A 8 -4.86 -15.59 18.85
CA VAL A 8 -4.83 -16.53 19.96
C VAL A 8 -6.22 -17.12 20.16
N THR A 9 -6.30 -18.43 20.41
CA THR A 9 -7.55 -19.09 20.77
C THR A 9 -8.13 -18.52 22.07
N LYS A 10 -9.45 -18.64 22.20
CA LYS A 10 -10.15 -18.22 23.41
C LYS A 10 -9.69 -19.09 24.59
N TYR A 11 -9.23 -18.44 25.65
CA TYR A 11 -8.65 -19.09 26.83
C TYR A 11 -7.36 -19.89 26.56
N ARG A 12 -6.64 -19.61 25.46
CA ARG A 12 -5.40 -20.33 25.08
C ARG A 12 -5.57 -21.85 25.08
N ARG A 13 -6.71 -22.30 24.58
CA ARG A 13 -7.00 -23.73 24.45
C ARG A 13 -6.15 -24.28 23.32
N GLN A 14 -5.50 -25.41 23.58
CA GLN A 14 -4.72 -26.13 22.59
C GLN A 14 -5.67 -26.86 21.63
N ILE A 15 -6.12 -26.14 20.61
CA ILE A 15 -7.15 -26.55 19.66
C ILE A 15 -6.54 -26.96 18.32
N PHE A 16 -5.42 -26.34 17.94
CA PHE A 16 -4.85 -26.51 16.62
C PHE A 16 -4.00 -27.78 16.55
N ASP A 17 -4.48 -28.73 15.76
CA ASP A 17 -3.71 -29.83 15.22
C ASP A 17 -3.29 -29.51 13.78
N HIS A 18 -2.47 -30.37 13.18
CA HIS A 18 -1.98 -30.18 11.81
C HIS A 18 -3.11 -29.99 10.78
N ASP A 19 -4.18 -30.79 10.86
CA ASP A 19 -5.32 -30.68 9.94
C ASP A 19 -6.07 -29.34 10.11
N ALA A 20 -6.26 -28.88 11.35
CA ALA A 20 -6.86 -27.58 11.63
C ALA A 20 -6.01 -26.43 11.08
N THR A 21 -4.68 -26.49 11.25
CA THR A 21 -3.75 -25.46 10.74
C THR A 21 -3.78 -25.40 9.21
N GLU A 22 -3.80 -26.53 8.52
CA GLU A 22 -3.87 -26.57 7.06
C GLU A 22 -5.21 -26.06 6.50
N LYS A 23 -6.32 -26.38 7.18
CA LYS A 23 -7.63 -25.79 6.85
C LYS A 23 -7.64 -24.29 7.05
N LEU A 24 -7.08 -23.81 8.17
CA LEU A 24 -6.96 -22.38 8.45
C LEU A 24 -6.12 -21.65 7.39
N ARG A 25 -5.01 -22.25 6.93
CA ARG A 25 -4.20 -21.71 5.83
C ARG A 25 -5.03 -21.46 4.59
N THR A 26 -5.87 -22.44 4.21
CA THR A 26 -6.77 -22.32 3.06
C THR A 26 -7.80 -21.22 3.27
N TYR A 27 -8.45 -21.16 4.44
CA TYR A 27 -9.47 -20.14 4.71
C TYR A 27 -8.89 -18.73 4.74
N PHE A 28 -7.72 -18.55 5.36
CA PHE A 28 -7.06 -17.25 5.43
C PHE A 28 -6.58 -16.80 4.05
N SER A 29 -6.06 -17.71 3.23
CA SER A 29 -5.68 -17.39 1.84
C SER A 29 -6.89 -16.87 1.04
N ASN A 30 -8.04 -17.54 1.12
CA ASN A 30 -9.26 -17.12 0.44
C ASN A 30 -9.74 -15.74 0.93
N VAL A 31 -9.77 -15.52 2.25
CA VAL A 31 -10.17 -14.22 2.80
C VAL A 31 -9.17 -13.13 2.42
N CYS A 32 -7.87 -13.42 2.35
CA CYS A 32 -6.90 -12.43 1.88
C CYS A 32 -7.18 -12.05 0.42
N ALA A 33 -7.45 -13.04 -0.44
CA ALA A 33 -7.76 -12.79 -1.85
C ALA A 33 -8.99 -11.90 -2.03
N ASP A 34 -10.06 -12.11 -1.25
CA ASP A 34 -11.27 -11.27 -1.26
C ASP A 34 -10.98 -9.79 -0.91
N PHE A 35 -9.89 -9.54 -0.19
CA PHE A 35 -9.47 -8.22 0.28
C PHE A 35 -8.35 -7.59 -0.57
N GLU A 36 -8.04 -8.16 -1.75
CA GLU A 36 -6.87 -7.79 -2.56
C GLU A 36 -5.55 -7.88 -1.78
N ALA A 37 -5.50 -8.77 -0.78
CA ALA A 37 -4.34 -9.05 0.04
C ALA A 37 -3.81 -10.45 -0.28
N GLU A 38 -2.57 -10.70 0.12
CA GLU A 38 -1.86 -11.94 -0.12
C GLU A 38 -1.36 -12.50 1.21
N LEU A 39 -1.75 -13.73 1.53
CA LEU A 39 -1.16 -14.48 2.63
C LEU A 39 0.21 -14.98 2.17
N VAL A 40 1.27 -14.34 2.67
CA VAL A 40 2.65 -14.65 2.29
C VAL A 40 3.11 -15.92 2.99
N GLU A 41 2.92 -15.98 4.32
CA GLU A 41 3.33 -17.10 5.14
C GLU A 41 2.35 -17.28 6.30
N MET A 42 2.19 -18.52 6.75
CA MET A 42 1.42 -18.85 7.96
C MET A 42 2.06 -20.03 8.65
N ASP A 43 2.09 -19.96 9.97
CA ASP A 43 2.34 -21.12 10.83
C ASP A 43 1.51 -20.99 12.12
N GLY A 44 1.44 -22.05 12.91
CA GLY A 44 0.69 -22.02 14.16
C GLY A 44 1.07 -23.09 15.17
N GLU A 45 1.06 -22.66 16.42
CA GLU A 45 1.19 -23.45 17.62
C GLU A 45 -0.19 -23.96 18.09
N PRO A 46 -0.24 -24.89 19.07
CA PRO A 46 -1.52 -25.47 19.50
C PRO A 46 -2.58 -24.45 19.93
N ASP A 47 -2.20 -23.28 20.44
CA ASP A 47 -3.11 -22.27 20.98
C ASP A 47 -3.14 -20.92 20.22
N HIS A 48 -2.29 -20.72 19.20
CA HIS A 48 -2.24 -19.49 18.42
C HIS A 48 -1.71 -19.70 17.00
N VAL A 49 -1.96 -18.73 16.11
CA VAL A 49 -1.47 -18.74 14.72
C VAL A 49 -0.79 -17.42 14.38
N HIS A 50 0.29 -17.52 13.61
CA HIS A 50 1.04 -16.41 13.05
C HIS A 50 0.76 -16.27 11.56
N LEU A 51 0.48 -15.05 11.10
CA LEU A 51 0.24 -14.76 9.69
C LEU A 51 1.15 -13.62 9.25
N LEU A 52 1.81 -13.79 8.11
CA LEU A 52 2.47 -12.72 7.38
C LEU A 52 1.61 -12.38 6.16
N ILE A 53 1.07 -11.17 6.12
CA ILE A 53 0.15 -10.74 5.04
C ILE A 53 0.73 -9.54 4.34
N ASN A 54 0.75 -9.59 3.01
CA ASN A 54 0.96 -8.43 2.15
C ASN A 54 -0.40 -7.82 1.79
N TYR A 55 -0.60 -6.55 2.09
CA TYR A 55 -1.89 -5.88 1.93
C TYR A 55 -1.75 -4.48 1.33
N PRO A 56 -2.80 -3.96 0.66
CA PRO A 56 -2.77 -2.64 0.07
C PRO A 56 -2.93 -1.55 1.15
N PRO A 57 -2.25 -0.39 1.03
CA PRO A 57 -2.23 0.64 2.06
C PRO A 57 -3.60 1.29 2.32
N LYS A 58 -4.54 1.21 1.37
CA LYS A 58 -5.93 1.65 1.51
C LYS A 58 -6.74 0.77 2.47
N LEU A 59 -6.29 -0.46 2.73
CA LEU A 59 -7.04 -1.44 3.51
C LEU A 59 -6.81 -1.25 5.02
N ALA A 60 -7.90 -1.09 5.76
CA ALA A 60 -7.86 -1.08 7.21
C ALA A 60 -7.61 -2.50 7.76
N ILE A 61 -6.54 -2.66 8.55
CA ILE A 61 -6.16 -3.93 9.18
C ILE A 61 -7.28 -4.48 10.08
N SER A 62 -7.99 -3.61 10.80
CA SER A 62 -9.11 -4.02 11.66
C SER A 62 -10.21 -4.73 10.87
N SER A 63 -10.54 -4.25 9.66
CA SER A 63 -11.54 -4.88 8.79
C SER A 63 -11.09 -6.24 8.28
N LEU A 64 -9.81 -6.36 7.89
CA LEU A 64 -9.21 -7.62 7.48
C LEU A 64 -9.21 -8.64 8.63
N VAL A 65 -8.77 -8.23 9.83
CA VAL A 65 -8.73 -9.09 11.02
C VAL A 65 -10.11 -9.59 11.42
N ASN A 66 -11.12 -8.71 11.38
CA ASN A 66 -12.50 -9.09 11.68
C ASN A 66 -13.00 -10.19 10.73
N SER A 67 -12.69 -10.05 9.44
CA SER A 67 -13.08 -11.01 8.41
C SER A 67 -12.32 -12.33 8.56
N LEU A 68 -10.99 -12.28 8.74
CA LEU A 68 -10.15 -13.45 8.98
C LEU A 68 -10.65 -14.25 10.18
N LYS A 69 -10.83 -13.61 11.35
CA LYS A 69 -11.27 -14.30 12.57
C LYS A 69 -12.71 -14.81 12.47
N GLY A 70 -13.61 -14.04 11.86
CA GLY A 70 -15.01 -14.41 11.69
C GLY A 70 -15.21 -15.60 10.76
N VAL A 71 -14.63 -15.53 9.56
CA VAL A 71 -14.75 -16.58 8.54
C VAL A 71 -14.04 -17.86 8.99
N SER A 72 -12.80 -17.76 9.45
CA SER A 72 -12.03 -18.93 9.92
C SER A 72 -12.74 -19.64 11.07
N GLY A 73 -13.23 -18.90 12.07
CA GLY A 73 -13.94 -19.49 13.21
C GLY A 73 -15.21 -20.22 12.81
N ARG A 74 -15.95 -19.67 11.83
CA ARG A 74 -17.17 -20.29 11.28
C ARG A 74 -16.85 -21.54 10.45
N LEU A 75 -15.89 -21.46 9.54
CA LEU A 75 -15.55 -22.54 8.61
C LEU A 75 -14.89 -23.71 9.34
N LEU A 76 -13.95 -23.43 10.25
CA LEU A 76 -13.31 -24.49 11.04
C LEU A 76 -14.34 -25.22 11.92
N ARG A 77 -15.32 -24.51 12.48
CA ARG A 77 -16.41 -25.13 13.24
C ARG A 77 -17.28 -26.06 12.38
N ARG A 78 -17.50 -25.71 11.11
CA ARG A 78 -18.27 -26.53 10.16
C ARG A 78 -17.47 -27.77 9.75
N ASP A 79 -16.18 -27.60 9.46
CA ASP A 79 -15.34 -28.63 8.86
C ASP A 79 -14.62 -29.52 9.90
N ARG A 80 -14.63 -29.13 11.18
CA ARG A 80 -14.12 -29.87 12.34
C ARG A 80 -15.10 -29.83 13.52
N PRO A 81 -16.25 -30.53 13.42
CA PRO A 81 -17.24 -30.58 14.49
C PRO A 81 -16.69 -31.25 15.77
N ASP A 82 -15.70 -32.14 15.64
CA ASP A 82 -14.99 -32.79 16.75
C ASP A 82 -14.29 -31.78 17.67
N ILE A 83 -13.64 -30.77 17.08
CA ILE A 83 -13.03 -29.65 17.80
C ILE A 83 -14.10 -28.74 18.39
N ALA A 84 -15.14 -28.45 17.59
CA ALA A 84 -16.21 -27.54 17.97
C ALA A 84 -16.91 -27.98 19.26
N VAL A 85 -17.27 -29.26 19.37
CA VAL A 85 -17.96 -29.80 20.54
C VAL A 85 -17.08 -29.73 21.80
N ARG A 86 -15.76 -29.94 21.66
CA ARG A 86 -14.84 -30.02 22.81
C ARG A 86 -14.36 -28.66 23.32
N TYR A 87 -14.11 -27.72 22.42
CA TYR A 87 -13.35 -26.51 22.78
C TYR A 87 -14.08 -25.19 22.56
N TYR A 88 -15.14 -25.14 21.76
CA TYR A 88 -15.84 -23.88 21.53
C TYR A 88 -16.76 -23.55 22.70
N TYR A 89 -16.38 -22.55 23.49
CA TYR A 89 -17.27 -21.98 24.50
C TYR A 89 -18.13 -20.86 23.90
N LYS A 90 -19.46 -21.07 23.88
CA LYS A 90 -20.44 -20.17 23.25
C LYS A 90 -20.18 -19.94 21.75
N GLY A 91 -19.61 -20.92 21.06
CA GLY A 91 -19.39 -20.86 19.62
C GLY A 91 -18.26 -19.92 19.17
N VAL A 92 -17.37 -19.49 20.07
CA VAL A 92 -16.26 -18.57 19.77
C VAL A 92 -14.92 -19.31 19.79
N LEU A 93 -14.17 -19.24 18.67
CA LEU A 93 -12.82 -19.81 18.54
C LEU A 93 -11.73 -18.88 19.09
N TRP A 94 -11.76 -17.61 18.67
CA TRP A 94 -10.68 -16.67 18.92
C TRP A 94 -10.89 -15.82 20.17
N SER A 95 -9.79 -15.42 20.82
CA SER A 95 -9.79 -14.32 21.78
C SER A 95 -10.23 -13.01 21.08
N PRO A 96 -10.87 -12.03 21.75
CA PRO A 96 -11.22 -10.75 21.14
C PRO A 96 -10.00 -9.99 20.58
N GLY A 97 -8.88 -10.03 21.30
CA GLY A 97 -7.64 -9.34 20.92
C GLY A 97 -6.90 -9.99 19.75
N TYR A 98 -5.94 -9.25 19.20
CA TYR A 98 -4.97 -9.72 18.21
C TYR A 98 -3.70 -8.88 18.33
N PHE A 99 -2.57 -9.44 17.91
CA PHE A 99 -1.33 -8.69 17.74
C PHE A 99 -1.19 -8.29 16.28
N ALA A 100 -0.67 -7.09 16.04
CA ALA A 100 -0.34 -6.60 14.71
C ALA A 100 0.98 -5.82 14.75
N ASN A 101 1.91 -6.16 13.88
CA ASN A 101 3.18 -5.46 13.73
C ASN A 101 3.49 -5.24 12.24
N SER A 102 3.97 -4.06 11.87
CA SER A 102 4.38 -3.81 10.49
C SER A 102 5.72 -4.51 10.22
N CYS A 103 5.81 -5.16 9.06
CA CYS A 103 7.02 -5.81 8.59
C CYS A 103 7.48 -5.05 7.35
N GLY A 104 8.66 -4.42 7.41
CA GLY A 104 9.24 -3.73 6.25
C GLY A 104 8.65 -2.34 6.00
N GLY A 105 9.27 -1.35 6.64
CA GLY A 105 9.38 0.01 6.10
C GLY A 105 10.81 0.24 5.64
N ALA A 106 11.05 1.25 4.80
CA ALA A 106 12.40 1.75 4.60
C ALA A 106 12.97 2.14 5.98
N PRO A 107 14.24 1.80 6.30
CA PRO A 107 14.85 2.19 7.56
C PRO A 107 14.65 3.69 7.78
N ILE A 108 14.42 4.11 9.03
CA ILE A 108 14.21 5.53 9.34
C ILE A 108 15.37 6.40 8.82
N SER A 109 16.58 5.83 8.74
CA SER A 109 17.75 6.46 8.12
C SER A 109 17.59 6.71 6.62
N VAL A 110 17.05 5.75 5.87
CA VAL A 110 16.79 5.88 4.43
C VAL A 110 15.68 6.89 4.17
N ILE A 111 14.61 6.89 4.96
CA ILE A 111 13.54 7.90 4.85
C ILE A 111 14.08 9.29 5.18
N ARG A 112 14.89 9.41 6.24
CA ARG A 112 15.52 10.69 6.64
C ARG A 112 16.43 11.21 5.53
N GLN A 113 17.31 10.37 5.01
CA GLN A 113 18.22 10.73 3.93
C GLN A 113 17.44 11.10 2.65
N TYR A 114 16.34 10.38 2.34
CA TYR A 114 15.44 10.75 1.26
C TYR A 114 14.81 12.14 1.47
N ILE A 115 14.33 12.46 2.68
CA ILE A 115 13.76 13.78 3.03
C ILE A 115 14.82 14.89 2.92
N GLU A 116 16.04 14.66 3.41
CA GLU A 116 17.15 15.62 3.34
C GLU A 116 17.59 15.90 1.89
N GLN A 117 17.45 14.92 1.01
CA GLN A 117 17.77 15.04 -0.42
C GLN A 117 16.62 15.64 -1.25
N GLN A 118 15.42 15.80 -0.69
CA GLN A 118 14.34 16.51 -1.36
C GLN A 118 14.68 18.00 -1.44
N GLN A 119 14.70 18.54 -2.66
CA GLN A 119 14.89 19.97 -2.86
C GLN A 119 13.70 20.72 -2.27
N THR A 120 13.95 21.50 -1.21
CA THR A 120 12.97 22.46 -0.69
C THR A 120 12.70 23.52 -1.77
N PRO A 121 11.47 23.62 -2.30
CA PRO A 121 11.16 24.66 -3.27
C PRO A 121 11.35 26.03 -2.61
N GLY A 122 12.32 26.81 -3.10
CA GLY A 122 12.64 28.15 -2.58
C GLY A 122 14.05 28.33 -2.03
N GLN A 123 14.88 27.29 -1.93
CA GLN A 123 16.30 27.39 -1.57
C GLN A 123 17.26 27.20 -2.76
N VAL A 124 16.82 27.56 -3.96
CA VAL A 124 17.78 27.99 -4.97
C VAL A 124 18.19 29.40 -4.54
N GLU A 125 19.41 29.53 -4.04
CA GLU A 125 20.04 30.84 -3.90
C GLU A 125 19.80 31.62 -5.20
N ASN A 126 19.02 32.68 -5.07
CA ASN A 126 18.77 33.66 -6.11
C ASN A 126 20.06 34.48 -6.34
N ARG A 127 21.12 33.83 -6.83
CA ARG A 127 22.30 34.48 -7.37
C ARG A 127 22.56 33.95 -8.77
N ALA A 128 22.00 34.69 -9.73
CA ALA A 128 22.55 34.87 -11.08
C ALA A 128 22.27 33.83 -12.17
N LEU A 129 21.10 33.15 -12.22
CA LEU A 129 20.75 32.33 -13.40
C LEU A 129 19.65 32.89 -14.31
N TYR A 130 18.94 33.95 -13.92
CA TYR A 130 18.07 34.67 -14.84
C TYR A 130 18.12 36.17 -14.53
N PRO A 131 18.75 37.01 -15.39
CA PRO A 131 18.58 38.45 -15.26
C PRO A 131 17.09 38.74 -15.47
N ARG A 132 16.46 39.34 -14.45
CA ARG A 132 15.09 39.84 -14.54
C ARG A 132 15.11 40.94 -15.60
N PRO A 133 14.43 40.79 -16.74
CA PRO A 133 14.47 41.84 -17.76
C PRO A 133 13.70 43.04 -17.23
N GLU A 134 14.36 44.19 -17.21
CA GLU A 134 13.73 45.46 -16.89
C GLU A 134 12.85 45.88 -18.07
N GLY A 135 11.55 45.63 -17.97
CA GLY A 135 10.60 46.03 -19.02
C GLY A 135 9.21 45.45 -18.80
N ARG A 136 8.16 46.28 -19.03
CA ARG A 136 6.75 45.92 -18.81
C ARG A 136 6.30 44.77 -19.71
N GLY A 137 5.79 43.71 -19.08
CA GLY A 137 4.75 42.81 -19.60
C GLY A 137 5.17 41.86 -20.73
N PHE A 138 5.27 40.56 -20.42
CA PHE A 138 5.45 39.53 -21.43
C PHE A 138 4.11 39.20 -22.11
N THR A 139 4.06 39.28 -23.44
CA THR A 139 2.93 38.81 -24.25
C THR A 139 3.04 37.30 -24.49
N ALA A 140 1.89 36.61 -24.53
CA ALA A 140 1.74 35.14 -24.56
C ALA A 140 2.52 34.41 -25.68
N HIS A 141 2.93 35.13 -26.73
CA HIS A 141 3.68 34.58 -27.85
C HIS A 141 5.11 34.14 -27.45
N GLN A 142 5.75 34.84 -26.51
CA GLN A 142 7.13 34.55 -26.09
C GLN A 142 7.22 33.35 -25.13
N ILE A 143 6.18 33.10 -24.33
CA ILE A 143 6.09 31.93 -23.44
C ILE A 143 5.98 30.63 -24.25
N ASN A 144 5.25 30.66 -25.36
CA ASN A 144 5.13 29.50 -26.26
C ASN A 144 6.42 29.20 -27.02
N GLN A 145 7.25 30.21 -27.29
CA GLN A 145 8.56 30.02 -27.91
C GLN A 145 9.56 29.38 -26.94
N ALA A 146 9.59 29.84 -25.67
CA ALA A 146 10.46 29.24 -24.64
C ALA A 146 10.05 27.80 -24.27
N LYS A 147 8.74 27.51 -24.23
CA LYS A 147 8.23 26.14 -24.06
C LYS A 147 8.66 25.22 -25.20
N ARG A 148 8.65 25.69 -26.45
CA ARG A 148 9.10 24.89 -27.61
C ARG A 148 10.59 24.55 -27.53
N MET A 149 11.44 25.49 -27.12
CA MET A 149 12.88 25.25 -26.97
C MET A 149 13.22 24.21 -25.88
N LEU A 150 12.43 24.14 -24.80
CA LEU A 150 12.59 23.13 -23.74
C LEU A 150 12.12 21.74 -24.18
N VAL A 151 11.06 21.66 -24.97
CA VAL A 151 10.57 20.39 -25.54
C VAL A 151 11.57 19.82 -26.55
N ASP A 152 12.17 20.68 -27.38
CA ASP A 152 13.17 20.28 -28.38
C ASP A 152 14.50 19.82 -27.74
N GLN A 153 14.88 20.35 -26.57
CA GLN A 153 16.08 19.89 -25.83
C GLN A 153 15.88 18.55 -25.10
N ILE A 154 14.64 18.20 -24.74
CA ILE A 154 14.32 16.97 -24.02
C ILE A 154 14.02 15.82 -25.00
N ILE A 155 13.61 16.12 -26.24
CA ILE A 155 13.16 15.11 -27.22
C ILE A 155 14.11 15.02 -28.44
N SER A 156 15.17 14.22 -28.25
CA SER A 156 15.91 13.37 -29.23
C SER A 156 17.14 13.93 -29.98
N PRO A 157 18.17 13.07 -30.21
CA PRO A 157 18.09 12.12 -31.33
C PRO A 157 18.56 10.69 -30.99
N LYS A 158 17.64 9.73 -30.95
CA LYS A 158 17.82 8.37 -31.53
C LYS A 158 16.49 7.89 -32.11
N ARG A 159 16.37 7.95 -33.44
CA ARG A 159 15.33 7.32 -34.27
C ARG A 159 15.28 5.81 -33.95
N SER A 160 14.14 5.12 -33.90
CA SER A 160 13.20 4.92 -35.00
C SER A 160 11.99 4.11 -34.51
N ASN A 161 10.81 4.45 -35.04
CA ASN A 161 9.53 3.72 -35.14
C ASN A 161 8.33 4.52 -34.64
N ILE A 162 7.57 4.97 -35.65
CA ILE A 162 6.40 5.83 -35.63
C ILE A 162 5.15 4.95 -35.44
N ASN A 163 4.33 5.26 -34.42
CA ASN A 163 2.84 5.26 -34.42
C ASN A 163 2.15 5.01 -33.06
N ILE A 164 2.56 5.64 -31.95
CA ILE A 164 1.69 5.64 -30.74
C ILE A 164 1.74 6.88 -29.84
N HIS A 165 2.44 7.97 -30.21
CA HIS A 165 2.88 8.95 -29.21
C HIS A 165 2.23 10.35 -29.24
N LEU A 166 1.01 10.47 -29.77
CA LEU A 166 0.28 11.76 -29.78
C LEU A 166 -0.94 11.81 -28.84
N GLN A 167 -1.32 10.71 -28.19
CA GLN A 167 -2.47 10.71 -27.27
C GLN A 167 -2.11 10.98 -25.80
N TRP A 168 -0.82 10.92 -25.43
CA TRP A 168 -0.37 11.06 -24.05
C TRP A 168 0.11 12.47 -23.66
N VAL A 169 0.47 13.31 -24.63
CA VAL A 169 1.00 14.67 -24.38
C VAL A 169 -0.13 15.66 -24.06
N ASP A 170 -1.31 15.47 -24.65
CA ASP A 170 -2.47 16.34 -24.44
C ASP A 170 -3.17 16.12 -23.09
N THR A 171 -3.06 14.92 -22.51
CA THR A 171 -3.61 14.61 -21.17
C THR A 171 -2.73 15.17 -20.05
N TRP A 172 -1.43 15.35 -20.30
CA TRP A 172 -0.48 15.86 -19.31
C TRP A 172 -0.54 17.38 -19.16
N LEU A 173 -0.82 18.11 -20.26
CA LEU A 173 -0.91 19.58 -20.25
C LEU A 173 -2.21 20.15 -19.64
N LYS A 174 -3.26 19.33 -19.47
CA LYS A 174 -4.53 19.78 -18.87
C LYS A 174 -4.55 19.78 -17.33
N ASN A 175 -3.59 19.13 -16.66
CA ASN A 175 -3.64 18.91 -15.20
C ASN A 175 -2.66 19.75 -14.36
N ILE A 176 -1.95 20.73 -14.94
CA ILE A 176 -0.90 21.51 -14.23
C ILE A 176 -1.20 23.02 -14.10
N VAL A 177 -2.39 23.50 -14.47
CA VAL A 177 -2.76 24.89 -14.17
C VAL A 177 -4.22 24.96 -13.76
N PHE A 178 -4.51 24.75 -12.47
CA PHE A 178 -5.57 25.47 -11.75
C PHE A 178 -5.47 25.13 -10.25
N LEU A 179 -4.93 26.07 -9.48
CA LEU A 179 -5.41 26.52 -8.15
C LEU A 179 -4.32 27.37 -7.47
N PRO A 180 -4.48 28.70 -7.47
CA PRO A 180 -4.11 29.51 -6.32
C PRO A 180 -5.35 30.17 -5.70
N PHE A 181 -5.46 30.00 -4.38
CA PHE A 181 -5.73 31.03 -3.35
C PHE A 181 -6.98 31.94 -3.41
N ILE A 182 -7.56 32.11 -2.20
CA ILE A 182 -8.44 33.16 -1.66
C ILE A 182 -9.97 32.93 -1.74
N GLN A 183 -10.54 32.52 -0.60
CA GLN A 183 -11.27 33.46 0.28
C GLN A 183 -10.94 33.19 1.75
#